data_AF-A0A957E7P2-F1
#
_entry.id   AF-A0A957E7P2-F1
#
_cell.length_a   1.000
_cell.length_b   1.000
_cell.length_c   1.000
_cell.angle_alpha   90.00
_cell.angle_beta   90.00
_cell.angle_gamma   90.00
#
_symmetry.space_group_name_H-M   'P 1'
#
loop_
_entity.id
_entity.type
_entity.pdbx_description
1 polymer ?
#
loop_
_entity_poly.entity_id
_entity_poly.type
_entity_poly.pdbx_seq_one_letter_code
_entity_poly.pdbx_strand_id
1 'polypeptide(L)'
;MTNDVDQMVSRRQFMRAAALTAVAATATGAGAALYNETLSAPSTATVSHVSNASIPVVSTAVPANTTATDMFTRLAAAQAENVRLQAALEAAQRQLTGLQQNNQSATDSSQALTVELGQANEQIGILAGLVALYEQWADVDVETAVENGFTHFTGEVETMLAEMPTLSESIQMSRQALENFELQVPILDNGRLWLIDHLSKIEGYFQAVEHLLSEAVDRVGPFLQMLNDWFESLRKWLPFGIGQTAATVMVSITDLIMETPNTLNGLDTNITQPLNVWLNRDQNNETALHQTLIKPLRDDLMPKADTAVAKAHQINETYKTALKEPVETAVASQRIIRNLIAEYRQQHGV
;
A
#
# COMPACT_ATOMS: atom_id res chain seq x y z
N MET A 1 -26.50 -34.64 -0.31
CA MET A 1 -25.19 -34.57 -1.00
C MET A 1 -24.63 -33.19 -0.75
N THR A 2 -23.89 -33.03 0.34
CA THR A 2 -23.20 -31.82 0.79
C THR A 2 -22.34 -32.29 1.96
N ASN A 3 -21.04 -32.54 1.75
CA ASN A 3 -20.01 -32.71 2.78
C ASN A 3 -18.64 -32.99 2.12
N ASP A 4 -18.15 -32.06 1.29
CA ASP A 4 -16.78 -32.17 0.75
C ASP A 4 -16.01 -30.84 0.69
N VAL A 5 -16.61 -29.72 1.13
CA VAL A 5 -15.97 -28.39 1.01
C VAL A 5 -15.30 -27.93 2.31
N ASP A 6 -15.71 -28.43 3.48
CA ASP A 6 -15.13 -27.99 4.78
C ASP A 6 -13.79 -28.65 5.13
N GLN A 7 -13.44 -29.79 4.53
CA GLN A 7 -12.21 -30.52 4.91
C GLN A 7 -10.94 -29.97 4.23
N MET A 8 -11.07 -29.24 3.11
CA MET A 8 -9.93 -28.63 2.40
C MET A 8 -9.48 -27.30 3.00
N VAL A 9 -10.38 -26.53 3.65
CA VAL A 9 -10.05 -25.22 4.24
C VAL A 9 -9.25 -25.38 5.54
N SER A 10 -9.48 -26.46 6.30
CA SER A 10 -8.83 -26.72 7.59
C SER A 10 -7.34 -27.14 7.47
N ARG A 11 -6.94 -27.85 6.40
CA ARG A 11 -5.55 -28.29 6.21
C ARG A 11 -4.59 -27.15 5.81
N ARG A 12 -5.07 -26.13 5.09
CA ARG A 12 -4.28 -24.95 4.70
C ARG A 12 -4.02 -24.00 5.86
N GLN A 13 -4.93 -23.92 6.84
CA GLN A 13 -4.74 -23.10 8.03
C GLN A 13 -3.81 -23.77 9.06
N PHE A 14 -3.77 -25.11 9.12
CA PHE A 14 -2.85 -25.83 10.00
C PHE A 14 -1.37 -25.71 9.56
N MET A 15 -1.09 -25.64 8.25
CA MET A 15 0.27 -25.44 7.73
C MET A 15 0.80 -24.01 7.92
N ARG A 16 -0.07 -23.00 8.10
CA ARG A 16 0.34 -21.61 8.36
C ARG A 16 0.62 -21.34 9.85
N ALA A 17 0.16 -22.20 10.76
CA ALA A 17 0.41 -22.07 12.20
C ALA A 17 1.74 -22.71 12.66
N ALA A 18 2.40 -23.52 11.83
CA ALA A 18 3.67 -24.17 12.16
C ALA A 18 4.94 -23.39 11.71
N ALA A 19 4.78 -22.28 10.99
CA ALA A 19 5.90 -21.55 10.37
C ALA A 19 6.31 -20.25 11.11
N LEU A 20 5.74 -19.96 12.29
CA LEU A 20 5.92 -18.67 12.98
C LEU A 20 6.49 -18.73 14.40
N THR A 21 7.18 -19.81 14.77
CA THR A 21 7.81 -19.91 16.10
C THR A 21 9.13 -20.67 16.08
N ALA A 22 10.19 -20.05 15.54
CA ALA A 22 11.58 -20.24 15.99
C ALA A 22 12.56 -19.37 15.18
N VAL A 23 12.48 -18.05 15.31
CA VAL A 23 13.62 -17.16 15.01
C VAL A 23 13.84 -16.29 16.25
N ALA A 24 14.73 -16.74 17.12
CA ALA A 24 15.57 -15.89 17.99
C ALA A 24 16.41 -16.76 18.94
N ALA A 25 17.61 -17.14 18.53
CA ALA A 25 18.74 -17.25 19.44
C ALA A 25 20.05 -17.16 18.64
N THR A 26 20.72 -16.05 18.89
CA THR A 26 22.05 -15.64 18.45
C THR A 26 23.17 -16.61 18.83
N ALA A 27 24.26 -16.50 18.06
CA ALA A 27 25.66 -16.62 18.49
C ALA A 27 26.36 -18.00 18.36
N THR A 28 27.40 -18.00 17.53
CA THR A 28 28.73 -18.60 17.77
C THR A 28 28.82 -20.01 18.37
N GLY A 29 29.34 -20.94 17.56
CA GLY A 29 30.43 -21.83 17.97
C GLY A 29 30.09 -23.07 18.81
N ALA A 30 30.43 -24.23 18.24
CA ALA A 30 30.73 -25.51 18.90
C ALA A 30 29.57 -26.28 19.56
N GLY A 31 29.60 -27.61 19.36
CA GLY A 31 29.02 -28.56 20.31
C GLY A 31 28.06 -29.58 19.70
N ALA A 32 28.51 -30.83 19.68
CA ALA A 32 27.75 -32.02 19.35
C ALA A 32 26.62 -32.33 20.35
N ALA A 33 25.57 -33.03 19.90
CA ALA A 33 24.85 -34.10 20.63
C ALA A 33 23.73 -34.64 19.71
N LEU A 34 23.87 -35.86 19.18
CA LEU A 34 23.20 -37.07 19.67
C LEU A 34 21.66 -37.01 19.63
N TYR A 35 21.07 -37.63 18.60
CA TYR A 35 19.73 -38.18 18.67
C TYR A 35 19.83 -39.70 18.49
N ASN A 36 19.54 -40.42 19.56
CA ASN A 36 19.28 -41.86 19.54
C ASN A 36 17.91 -42.12 20.18
N GLU A 37 17.21 -43.12 19.65
CA GLU A 37 16.07 -43.85 20.23
C GLU A 37 14.75 -43.05 20.40
N THR A 38 13.60 -43.47 19.86
CA THR A 38 12.99 -44.80 19.97
C THR A 38 11.88 -44.95 18.92
N LEU A 39 11.87 -46.05 18.15
CA LEU A 39 10.64 -46.57 17.54
C LEU A 39 10.56 -48.08 17.78
N SER A 40 9.43 -48.49 18.32
CA SER A 40 9.14 -49.85 18.79
C SER A 40 8.69 -50.80 17.66
N ALA A 41 9.38 -51.95 17.59
CA ALA A 41 8.88 -53.34 17.38
C ALA A 41 8.17 -53.73 16.06
N PRO A 42 7.90 -55.04 15.78
CA PRO A 42 8.54 -56.32 16.18
C PRO A 42 8.90 -57.23 14.98
N SER A 43 9.64 -58.33 15.18
CA SER A 43 9.39 -59.63 14.51
C SER A 43 10.30 -60.74 15.04
N THR A 44 9.67 -61.76 15.58
CA THR A 44 10.20 -63.07 15.95
C THR A 44 10.64 -63.87 14.71
N ALA A 45 11.84 -64.43 14.73
CA ALA A 45 12.21 -65.55 13.87
C ALA A 45 13.02 -66.58 14.67
N THR A 46 12.39 -67.74 14.85
CA THR A 46 12.93 -69.01 15.31
C THR A 46 14.09 -69.49 14.44
N VAL A 47 15.20 -69.91 15.05
CA VAL A 47 16.23 -70.72 14.36
C VAL A 47 16.27 -72.10 15.00
N SER A 48 15.89 -73.10 14.21
CA SER A 48 15.96 -74.52 14.52
C SER A 48 17.37 -75.07 14.31
N HIS A 49 17.68 -76.08 15.13
CA HIS A 49 18.88 -76.92 15.14
C HIS A 49 19.35 -77.45 13.77
N VAL A 50 20.67 -77.60 13.62
CA VAL A 50 21.28 -78.70 12.88
C VAL A 50 22.34 -79.38 13.75
N SER A 51 22.16 -80.69 13.87
CA SER A 51 22.91 -81.70 14.61
C SER A 51 24.34 -81.86 14.10
N ASN A 52 25.32 -82.00 15.01
CA ASN A 52 26.65 -82.48 14.65
C ASN A 52 26.82 -83.92 15.13
N ALA A 53 26.92 -84.82 14.15
CA ALA A 53 27.03 -86.26 14.33
C ALA A 53 28.50 -86.69 14.57
N SER A 54 28.65 -87.60 15.54
CA SER A 54 29.61 -88.72 15.63
C SER A 54 31.04 -88.56 15.08
N ILE A 55 32.01 -88.62 16.00
CA ILE A 55 33.42 -88.90 15.78
C ILE A 55 33.61 -90.42 15.60
N PRO A 56 34.34 -90.92 14.58
CA PRO A 56 34.68 -92.34 14.50
C PRO A 56 35.86 -92.69 15.41
N VAL A 57 35.69 -93.76 16.17
CA VAL A 57 36.71 -94.44 16.98
C VAL A 57 37.68 -95.19 16.07
N VAL A 58 39.00 -94.96 16.23
CA VAL A 58 40.03 -95.87 15.73
C VAL A 58 40.67 -96.56 16.93
N SER A 59 40.33 -97.83 17.13
CA SER A 59 41.13 -98.76 17.93
C SER A 59 41.87 -99.68 16.96
N THR A 60 43.19 -99.66 17.02
CA THR A 60 44.02 -100.81 16.61
C THR A 60 45.29 -100.85 17.46
N ALA A 61 45.32 -101.82 18.36
CA ALA A 61 46.52 -102.28 19.04
C ALA A 61 47.37 -103.12 18.07
N VAL A 62 48.70 -103.01 18.15
CA VAL A 62 49.62 -104.07 17.73
C VAL A 62 50.84 -104.09 18.67
N PRO A 63 51.18 -105.23 19.31
CA PRO A 63 52.43 -105.42 20.04
C PRO A 63 53.58 -105.83 19.12
N ALA A 64 54.80 -105.61 19.60
CA ALA A 64 56.07 -105.69 18.89
C ALA A 64 56.48 -107.09 18.39
N ASN A 65 56.79 -107.20 17.10
CA ASN A 65 57.94 -107.93 16.57
C ASN A 65 58.14 -107.51 15.10
N THR A 66 59.25 -106.85 14.74
CA THR A 66 59.54 -106.52 13.33
C THR A 66 61.01 -106.73 12.98
N THR A 67 61.21 -107.55 11.95
CA THR A 67 62.44 -107.79 11.20
C THR A 67 62.71 -106.60 10.27
N ALA A 68 63.97 -106.39 9.87
CA ALA A 68 64.43 -105.22 9.12
C ALA A 68 63.61 -104.90 7.84
N THR A 69 62.98 -105.90 7.22
CA THR A 69 62.15 -105.75 6.01
C THR A 69 60.85 -104.95 6.26
N ASP A 70 60.21 -105.11 7.42
CA ASP A 70 59.01 -104.31 7.77
C ASP A 70 59.36 -102.85 8.06
N MET A 71 60.58 -102.60 8.55
CA MET A 71 61.09 -101.23 8.71
C MET A 71 61.34 -100.57 7.36
N PHE A 72 61.82 -101.30 6.34
CA PHE A 72 61.95 -100.76 4.97
C PHE A 72 60.60 -100.46 4.33
N THR A 73 59.60 -101.33 4.49
CA THR A 73 58.25 -101.08 3.97
C THR A 73 57.58 -99.90 4.67
N ARG A 74 57.77 -99.76 5.99
CA ARG A 74 57.32 -98.59 6.75
C ARG A 74 58.05 -97.31 6.34
N LEU A 75 59.35 -97.38 6.04
CA LEU A 75 60.12 -96.24 5.57
C LEU A 75 59.66 -95.81 4.17
N ALA A 76 59.47 -96.75 3.24
CA ALA A 76 58.96 -96.47 1.90
C ALA A 76 57.54 -95.90 1.94
N ALA A 77 56.66 -96.42 2.81
CA ALA A 77 55.33 -95.87 3.04
C ALA A 77 55.39 -94.45 3.65
N ALA A 78 56.28 -94.21 4.62
CA ALA A 78 56.49 -92.89 5.21
C ALA A 78 57.09 -91.89 4.20
N GLN A 79 57.91 -92.36 3.26
CA GLN A 79 58.50 -91.55 2.21
C GLN A 79 57.46 -91.21 1.14
N ALA A 80 56.59 -92.15 0.76
CA ALA A 80 55.45 -91.90 -0.11
C ALA A 80 54.44 -90.92 0.52
N GLU A 81 54.17 -91.05 1.83
CA GLU A 81 53.30 -90.11 2.55
C GLU A 81 53.91 -88.71 2.60
N ASN A 82 55.24 -88.56 2.76
CA ASN A 82 55.90 -87.26 2.69
C ASN A 82 55.74 -86.58 1.33
N VAL A 83 55.89 -87.33 0.24
CA VAL A 83 55.67 -86.79 -1.12
C VAL A 83 54.20 -86.37 -1.30
N ARG A 84 53.25 -87.17 -0.77
CA ARG A 84 51.81 -86.84 -0.82
C ARG A 84 51.49 -85.58 -0.02
N LEU A 85 52.07 -85.44 1.17
CA LEU A 85 51.92 -84.26 2.02
C LEU A 85 52.55 -83.02 1.37
N GLN A 86 53.71 -83.15 0.71
CA GLN A 86 54.30 -82.07 -0.07
C GLN A 86 53.40 -81.62 -1.23
N ALA A 87 52.86 -82.56 -2.00
CA ALA A 87 51.93 -82.23 -3.09
C ALA A 87 50.64 -81.57 -2.58
N ALA A 88 50.10 -82.04 -1.44
CA ALA A 88 48.94 -81.44 -0.81
C ALA A 88 49.23 -80.02 -0.28
N LEU A 89 50.42 -79.79 0.27
CA LEU A 89 50.86 -78.48 0.75
C LEU A 89 51.05 -77.49 -0.41
N GLU A 90 51.65 -77.92 -1.53
CA GLU A 90 51.73 -77.10 -2.74
C GLU A 90 50.35 -76.76 -3.32
N ALA A 91 49.43 -77.73 -3.35
CA ALA A 91 48.07 -77.49 -3.82
C ALA A 91 47.34 -76.47 -2.93
N ALA A 92 47.49 -76.58 -1.60
CA ALA A 92 46.94 -75.64 -0.64
C ALA A 92 47.58 -74.25 -0.77
N GLN A 93 48.90 -74.16 -1.02
CA GLN A 93 49.59 -72.89 -1.26
C GLN A 93 49.08 -72.20 -2.53
N ARG A 94 48.92 -72.91 -3.65
CA ARG A 94 48.34 -72.34 -4.88
C ARG A 94 46.92 -71.84 -4.66
N GLN A 95 46.11 -72.59 -3.90
CA GLN A 95 44.75 -72.17 -3.57
C GLN A 95 44.75 -70.91 -2.70
N LEU A 96 45.66 -70.80 -1.73
CA LEU A 96 45.79 -69.62 -0.88
C LEU A 96 46.26 -68.40 -1.67
N THR A 97 47.21 -68.56 -2.60
CA THR A 97 47.63 -67.50 -3.52
C THR A 97 46.49 -67.08 -4.45
N GLY A 98 45.71 -68.03 -4.97
CA GLY A 98 44.54 -67.73 -5.80
C GLY A 98 43.44 -66.97 -5.03
N LEU A 99 43.19 -67.36 -3.77
CA LEU A 99 42.27 -66.63 -2.88
C LEU A 99 42.79 -65.24 -2.52
N GLN A 100 44.10 -65.09 -2.30
CA GLN A 100 44.73 -63.78 -2.08
C GLN A 100 44.58 -62.86 -3.29
N GLN A 101 44.81 -63.36 -4.51
CA GLN A 101 44.60 -62.60 -5.75
C GLN A 101 43.12 -62.22 -5.96
N ASN A 102 42.19 -63.13 -5.69
CA ASN A 102 40.76 -62.82 -5.77
C ASN A 102 40.34 -61.77 -4.74
N ASN A 103 40.84 -61.84 -3.50
CA ASN A 103 40.58 -60.83 -2.49
C ASN A 103 41.18 -59.47 -2.85
N GLN A 104 42.39 -59.43 -3.44
CA GLN A 104 42.97 -58.18 -3.96
C GLN A 104 42.10 -57.58 -5.07
N SER A 105 41.71 -58.39 -6.05
CA SER A 105 40.84 -57.94 -7.15
C SER A 105 39.47 -57.43 -6.65
N ALA A 106 38.88 -58.12 -5.67
CA ALA A 106 37.65 -57.69 -5.03
C ALA A 106 37.83 -56.37 -4.27
N THR A 107 38.96 -56.19 -3.57
CA THR A 107 39.30 -54.95 -2.86
C THR A 107 39.47 -53.79 -3.85
N ASP A 108 40.21 -54.00 -4.94
CA ASP A 108 40.43 -52.99 -5.99
C ASP A 108 39.09 -52.57 -6.64
N SER A 109 38.21 -53.54 -6.92
CA SER A 109 36.88 -53.26 -7.47
C SER A 109 35.98 -52.47 -6.50
N SER A 110 36.01 -52.82 -5.21
CA SER A 110 35.29 -52.10 -4.15
C SER A 110 35.80 -50.66 -4.00
N GLN A 111 37.10 -50.47 -4.12
CA GLN A 111 37.73 -49.16 -4.03
C GLN A 111 37.41 -48.30 -5.26
N ALA A 112 37.37 -48.87 -6.46
CA ALA A 112 36.91 -48.19 -7.68
C ALA A 112 35.44 -47.74 -7.56
N LEU A 113 34.54 -48.63 -7.12
CA LEU A 113 33.13 -48.31 -6.88
C LEU A 113 32.96 -47.21 -5.83
N THR A 114 33.78 -47.20 -4.79
CA THR A 114 33.75 -46.15 -3.75
C THR A 114 34.14 -44.78 -4.31
N VAL A 115 35.14 -44.73 -5.20
CA VAL A 115 35.53 -43.49 -5.89
C VAL A 115 34.43 -43.02 -6.85
N GLU A 116 33.84 -43.94 -7.62
CA GLU A 116 32.76 -43.64 -8.55
C GLU A 116 31.51 -43.13 -7.82
N LEU A 117 31.13 -43.75 -6.70
CA LEU A 117 30.06 -43.25 -5.84
C LEU A 117 30.36 -41.87 -5.26
N GLY A 118 31.62 -41.61 -4.89
CA GLY A 118 32.05 -40.28 -4.44
C GLY A 118 31.86 -39.22 -5.53
N GLN A 119 32.31 -39.50 -6.76
CA GLN A 119 32.16 -38.60 -7.92
C GLN A 119 30.70 -38.38 -8.29
N ALA A 120 29.89 -39.46 -8.34
CA ALA A 120 28.47 -39.36 -8.62
C ALA A 120 27.74 -38.53 -7.56
N ASN A 121 28.09 -38.69 -6.27
CA ASN A 121 27.49 -37.93 -5.18
C ASN A 121 27.87 -36.43 -5.25
N GLU A 122 29.11 -36.11 -5.65
CA GLU A 122 29.53 -34.73 -5.91
C GLU A 122 28.75 -34.11 -7.07
N GLN A 123 28.60 -34.84 -8.18
CA GLN A 123 27.84 -34.37 -9.34
C GLN A 123 26.35 -34.20 -9.04
N ILE A 124 25.75 -35.09 -8.25
CA ILE A 124 24.39 -34.93 -7.74
C ILE A 124 24.28 -33.66 -6.89
N GLY A 125 25.26 -33.40 -6.01
CA GLY A 125 25.28 -32.18 -5.21
C GLY A 125 25.33 -30.91 -6.05
N ILE A 126 26.15 -30.89 -7.11
CA ILE A 126 26.25 -29.78 -8.06
C ILE A 126 24.91 -29.55 -8.78
N LEU A 127 24.32 -30.62 -9.33
CA LEU A 127 23.05 -30.53 -10.05
C LEU A 127 21.90 -30.12 -9.12
N ALA A 128 21.87 -30.61 -7.88
CA ALA A 128 20.89 -30.22 -6.89
C ALA A 128 21.00 -28.72 -6.54
N GLY A 129 22.22 -28.19 -6.41
CA GLY A 129 22.44 -26.76 -6.21
C GLY A 129 21.96 -25.90 -7.39
N LEU A 130 22.21 -26.35 -8.61
CA LEU A 130 21.72 -25.68 -9.82
C LEU A 130 20.19 -25.71 -9.91
N VAL A 131 19.56 -26.85 -9.61
CA VAL A 131 18.10 -26.99 -9.56
C VAL A 131 17.50 -26.04 -8.52
N ALA A 132 18.08 -25.97 -7.32
CA ALA A 132 17.63 -25.03 -6.28
C ALA A 132 17.68 -23.56 -6.74
N LEU A 133 18.71 -23.15 -7.49
CA LEU A 133 18.77 -21.81 -8.08
C LEU A 133 17.70 -21.57 -9.15
N TYR A 134 17.38 -22.59 -9.96
CA TYR A 134 16.31 -22.51 -10.95
C TYR A 134 14.92 -22.47 -10.29
N GLU A 135 14.70 -23.25 -9.24
CA GLU A 135 13.48 -23.20 -8.44
C GLU A 135 13.33 -21.81 -7.80
N GLN A 136 14.40 -21.28 -7.20
CA GLN A 136 14.40 -19.91 -6.66
C GLN A 136 14.11 -18.86 -7.74
N TRP A 137 14.61 -19.03 -8.97
CA TRP A 137 14.31 -18.14 -10.09
C TRP A 137 12.83 -18.22 -10.51
N ALA A 138 12.26 -19.43 -10.52
CA ALA A 138 10.85 -19.67 -10.84
C ALA A 138 9.90 -19.15 -9.76
N ASP A 139 10.31 -19.21 -8.48
CA ASP A 139 9.56 -18.65 -7.35
C ASP A 139 9.50 -17.12 -7.38
N VAL A 140 10.40 -16.44 -8.11
CA VAL A 140 10.30 -14.99 -8.33
C VAL A 140 9.23 -14.69 -9.38
N ASP A 141 8.03 -14.46 -8.87
CA ASP A 141 6.85 -14.20 -9.67
C ASP A 141 6.72 -12.72 -10.07
N VAL A 142 7.39 -12.37 -11.18
CA VAL A 142 7.29 -11.04 -11.80
C VAL A 142 5.90 -10.84 -12.43
N GLU A 143 5.28 -11.90 -12.94
CA GLU A 143 3.99 -11.83 -13.62
C GLU A 143 2.90 -11.42 -12.66
N THR A 144 2.78 -12.10 -11.52
CA THR A 144 1.83 -11.75 -10.46
C THR A 144 2.12 -10.35 -9.89
N ALA A 145 3.39 -9.95 -9.75
CA ALA A 145 3.72 -8.59 -9.31
C ALA A 145 3.22 -7.52 -10.30
N VAL A 146 3.40 -7.76 -11.60
CA VAL A 146 2.91 -6.88 -12.67
C VAL A 146 1.38 -6.88 -12.72
N GLU A 147 0.73 -8.05 -12.71
CA GLU A 147 -0.73 -8.18 -12.80
C GLU A 147 -1.44 -7.52 -11.61
N ASN A 148 -0.98 -7.79 -10.39
CA ASN A 148 -1.52 -7.14 -9.19
C ASN A 148 -1.28 -5.63 -9.23
N GLY A 149 -0.07 -5.21 -9.58
CA GLY A 149 0.28 -3.78 -9.65
C GLY A 149 -0.56 -3.02 -10.67
N PHE A 150 -0.78 -3.60 -11.85
CA PHE A 150 -1.66 -3.01 -12.86
C PHE A 150 -3.10 -2.98 -12.39
N THR A 151 -3.63 -4.09 -11.85
CA THR A 151 -5.02 -4.16 -11.37
C THR A 151 -5.31 -3.10 -10.32
N HIS A 152 -4.41 -2.91 -9.34
CA HIS A 152 -4.55 -1.87 -8.33
C HIS A 152 -4.45 -0.46 -8.92
N PHE A 153 -3.47 -0.22 -9.79
CA PHE A 153 -3.28 1.08 -10.44
C PHE A 153 -4.47 1.46 -11.33
N THR A 154 -4.95 0.54 -12.18
CA THR A 154 -6.08 0.80 -13.07
C THR A 154 -7.37 0.99 -12.28
N GLY A 155 -7.60 0.25 -11.20
CA GLY A 155 -8.75 0.46 -10.33
C GLY A 155 -8.81 1.87 -9.74
N GLU A 156 -7.68 2.41 -9.30
CA GLU A 156 -7.60 3.80 -8.81
C GLU A 156 -7.83 4.83 -9.93
N VAL A 157 -7.26 4.60 -11.12
CA VAL A 157 -7.47 5.46 -12.29
C VAL A 157 -8.93 5.45 -12.72
N GLU A 158 -9.58 4.28 -12.80
CA GLU A 158 -11.00 4.14 -13.13
C GLU A 158 -11.89 4.87 -12.12
N THR A 159 -11.57 4.75 -10.83
CA THR A 159 -12.27 5.46 -9.76
C THR A 159 -12.15 6.98 -9.91
N MET A 160 -10.96 7.50 -10.25
CA MET A 160 -10.78 8.92 -10.56
C MET A 160 -11.57 9.34 -11.80
N LEU A 161 -11.54 8.55 -12.88
CA LEU A 161 -12.29 8.83 -14.10
C LEU A 161 -13.80 8.85 -13.87
N ALA A 162 -14.33 7.97 -13.02
CA ALA A 162 -15.75 7.93 -12.66
C ALA A 162 -16.23 9.19 -11.94
N GLU A 163 -15.32 9.91 -11.25
CA GLU A 163 -15.66 11.15 -10.53
C GLU A 163 -15.45 12.42 -11.35
N MET A 164 -14.69 12.37 -12.44
CA MET A 164 -14.46 13.54 -13.32
C MET A 164 -15.76 14.20 -13.82
N PRO A 165 -16.83 13.47 -14.19
CA PRO A 165 -18.10 14.09 -14.58
C PRO A 165 -18.70 14.97 -13.48
N THR A 166 -18.65 14.54 -12.21
CA THR A 166 -19.26 15.29 -11.10
C THR A 166 -18.46 16.55 -10.75
N LEU A 167 -17.13 16.51 -10.94
CA LEU A 167 -16.27 17.69 -10.87
C LEU A 167 -16.53 18.65 -12.04
N SER A 168 -16.68 18.14 -13.26
CA SER A 168 -17.02 18.98 -14.41
C SER A 168 -18.35 19.70 -14.21
N GLU A 169 -19.36 18.98 -13.69
CA GLU A 169 -20.66 19.55 -13.34
C GLU A 169 -20.54 20.65 -12.28
N SER A 170 -19.77 20.43 -11.20
CA SER A 170 -19.59 21.45 -10.15
C SER A 170 -18.86 22.70 -10.65
N ILE A 171 -17.89 22.54 -11.55
CA ILE A 171 -17.21 23.67 -12.20
C ILE A 171 -18.21 24.43 -13.09
N GLN A 172 -19.08 23.74 -13.85
CA GLN A 172 -20.12 24.40 -14.65
C GLN A 172 -21.10 25.19 -13.77
N MET A 173 -21.60 24.59 -12.69
CA MET A 173 -22.48 25.28 -11.73
C MET A 173 -21.80 26.49 -11.11
N SER A 174 -20.53 26.38 -10.75
CA SER A 174 -19.75 27.48 -10.17
C SER A 174 -19.47 28.61 -11.17
N ARG A 175 -19.22 28.29 -12.44
CA ARG A 175 -19.12 29.30 -13.51
C ARG A 175 -20.43 30.04 -13.72
N GLN A 176 -21.54 29.31 -13.79
CA GLN A 176 -22.86 29.92 -13.92
C GLN A 176 -23.20 30.81 -12.71
N ALA A 177 -22.85 30.37 -11.51
CA ALA A 177 -22.98 31.17 -10.28
C ALA A 177 -22.17 32.48 -10.35
N LEU A 178 -20.93 32.41 -10.84
CA LEU A 178 -20.07 33.59 -11.02
C LEU A 178 -20.59 34.53 -12.10
N GLU A 179 -21.01 34.01 -13.25
CA GLU A 179 -21.61 34.79 -14.34
C GLU A 179 -22.87 35.52 -13.86
N ASN A 180 -23.75 34.82 -13.12
CA ASN A 180 -24.93 35.42 -12.53
C ASN A 180 -24.60 36.54 -11.52
N PHE A 181 -23.53 36.38 -10.75
CA PHE A 181 -23.05 37.41 -9.85
C PHE A 181 -22.49 38.63 -10.61
N GLU A 182 -21.68 38.40 -11.64
CA GLU A 182 -21.11 39.46 -12.48
C GLU A 182 -22.20 40.31 -13.16
N LEU A 183 -23.28 39.69 -13.63
CA LEU A 183 -24.43 40.39 -14.20
C LEU A 183 -25.14 41.32 -13.20
N GLN A 184 -25.01 41.08 -11.90
CA GLN A 184 -25.67 41.86 -10.85
C GLN A 184 -24.80 43.01 -10.33
N VAL A 185 -23.47 42.97 -10.53
CA VAL A 185 -22.54 44.02 -10.08
C VAL A 185 -22.92 45.41 -10.62
N PRO A 186 -23.26 45.60 -11.92
CA PRO A 186 -23.65 46.91 -12.43
C PRO A 186 -24.87 47.52 -11.73
N ILE A 187 -25.78 46.69 -11.23
CA ILE A 187 -27.01 47.17 -10.56
C ILE A 187 -26.64 47.87 -9.24
N LEU A 188 -25.66 47.34 -8.50
CA LEU A 188 -25.17 47.99 -7.29
C LEU A 188 -24.25 49.17 -7.58
N ASP A 189 -23.51 49.13 -8.68
CA ASP A 189 -22.72 50.27 -9.15
C ASP A 189 -23.63 51.48 -9.43
N ASN A 190 -24.75 51.24 -10.13
CA ASN A 190 -25.79 52.23 -10.37
C ASN A 190 -26.40 52.75 -9.07
N GLY A 191 -26.69 51.87 -8.11
CA GLY A 191 -27.13 52.27 -6.78
C GLY A 191 -26.14 53.19 -6.07
N ARG A 192 -24.86 52.82 -6.05
CA ARG A 192 -23.79 53.63 -5.45
C ARG A 192 -23.67 55.00 -6.14
N LEU A 193 -23.70 55.04 -7.46
CA LEU A 193 -23.64 56.30 -8.22
C LEU A 193 -24.84 57.19 -7.90
N TRP A 194 -26.03 56.61 -7.76
CA TRP A 194 -27.23 57.34 -7.33
C TRP A 194 -27.07 57.92 -5.92
N LEU A 195 -26.53 57.17 -4.96
CA LEU A 195 -26.27 57.69 -3.60
C LEU A 195 -25.29 58.86 -3.61
N ILE A 196 -24.23 58.78 -4.41
CA ILE A 196 -23.23 59.86 -4.53
C ILE A 196 -23.89 61.12 -5.10
N ASP A 197 -24.64 61.00 -6.20
CA ASP A 197 -25.36 62.13 -6.80
C ASP A 197 -26.38 62.73 -5.84
N HIS A 198 -27.10 61.89 -5.09
CA HIS A 198 -28.11 62.36 -4.15
C HIS A 198 -27.50 63.07 -2.93
N LEU A 199 -26.39 62.55 -2.40
CA LEU A 199 -25.67 63.20 -1.29
C LEU A 199 -25.16 64.58 -1.70
N SER A 200 -24.60 64.72 -2.92
CA SER A 200 -24.17 66.02 -3.45
C SER A 200 -25.33 67.02 -3.60
N LYS A 201 -26.53 66.56 -3.95
CA LYS A 201 -27.73 67.41 -4.01
C LYS A 201 -28.15 67.90 -2.62
N ILE A 202 -28.14 67.02 -1.63
CA ILE A 202 -28.46 67.38 -0.23
C ILE A 202 -27.46 68.40 0.32
N GLU A 203 -26.16 68.20 0.08
CA GLU A 203 -25.12 69.16 0.46
C GLU A 203 -25.36 70.53 -0.19
N GLY A 204 -25.73 70.55 -1.47
CA GLY A 204 -26.10 71.78 -2.18
C GLY A 204 -27.32 72.48 -1.59
N TYR A 205 -28.36 71.73 -1.21
CA TYR A 205 -29.53 72.30 -0.52
C TYR A 205 -29.17 72.86 0.86
N PHE A 206 -28.32 72.17 1.62
CA PHE A 206 -27.87 72.66 2.93
C PHE A 206 -27.04 73.94 2.80
N GLN A 207 -26.12 74.01 1.84
CA GLN A 207 -25.34 75.21 1.56
C GLN A 207 -26.22 76.39 1.09
N ALA A 208 -27.25 76.13 0.29
CA ALA A 208 -28.21 77.15 -0.13
C ALA A 208 -29.02 77.69 1.06
N VAL A 209 -29.44 76.81 1.98
CA VAL A 209 -30.10 77.20 3.24
C VAL A 209 -29.14 77.97 4.14
N GLU A 210 -27.88 77.55 4.27
CA GLU A 210 -26.85 78.23 5.05
C GLU A 210 -26.55 79.62 4.49
N HIS A 211 -26.48 79.79 3.17
CA HIS A 211 -26.28 81.09 2.53
C HIS A 211 -27.47 82.03 2.77
N LEU A 212 -28.69 81.53 2.61
CA LEU A 212 -29.92 82.29 2.92
C LEU A 212 -30.00 82.68 4.39
N LEU A 213 -29.58 81.79 5.30
CA LEU A 213 -29.50 82.08 6.72
C LEU A 213 -28.39 83.08 7.02
N SER A 214 -27.22 83.00 6.39
CA SER A 214 -26.12 83.95 6.57
C SER A 214 -26.49 85.34 6.06
N GLU A 215 -27.13 85.44 4.90
CA GLU A 215 -27.61 86.70 4.31
C GLU A 215 -28.78 87.30 5.11
N ALA A 216 -29.62 86.44 5.70
CA ALA A 216 -30.60 86.86 6.69
C ALA A 216 -29.92 87.29 8.02
N VAL A 217 -28.87 86.60 8.46
CA VAL A 217 -28.17 86.80 9.74
C VAL A 217 -27.38 88.11 9.82
N ASP A 218 -26.87 88.62 8.70
CA ASP A 218 -26.37 90.00 8.64
C ASP A 218 -27.47 91.07 8.84
N ARG A 219 -28.74 90.66 8.88
CA ARG A 219 -29.93 91.43 9.27
C ARG A 219 -30.65 90.86 10.52
N VAL A 220 -29.99 90.06 11.38
CA VAL A 220 -30.62 89.38 12.55
C VAL A 220 -30.37 90.08 13.89
N GLY A 221 -30.08 91.39 13.91
CA GLY A 221 -30.37 92.20 15.10
C GLY A 221 -31.89 92.21 15.41
N PRO A 222 -32.77 92.44 14.43
CA PRO A 222 -34.23 92.47 14.62
C PRO A 222 -34.96 91.13 14.53
N PHE A 223 -34.39 90.04 13.98
CA PHE A 223 -35.14 88.78 13.74
C PHE A 223 -35.44 87.98 15.02
N LEU A 224 -34.53 87.96 16.00
CA LEU A 224 -34.80 87.34 17.31
C LEU A 224 -35.83 88.14 18.12
N GLN A 225 -35.88 89.46 17.95
CA GLN A 225 -36.98 90.30 18.47
C GLN A 225 -38.29 90.04 17.72
N MET A 226 -38.24 89.89 16.39
CA MET A 226 -39.40 89.57 15.56
C MET A 226 -39.99 88.19 15.85
N LEU A 227 -39.20 87.20 16.26
CA LEU A 227 -39.68 85.88 16.71
C LEU A 227 -40.41 85.93 18.06
N ASN A 228 -39.97 86.81 18.96
CA ASN A 228 -40.61 87.04 20.25
C ASN A 228 -41.95 87.80 20.05
N ASP A 229 -41.97 88.79 19.16
CA ASP A 229 -43.18 89.53 18.77
C ASP A 229 -44.14 88.69 17.91
N TRP A 230 -43.65 87.70 17.15
CA TRP A 230 -44.46 86.74 16.38
C TRP A 230 -45.27 85.80 17.29
N PHE A 231 -44.68 85.34 18.40
CA PHE A 231 -45.39 84.52 19.38
C PHE A 231 -46.49 85.31 20.12
N GLU A 232 -46.29 86.61 20.37
CA GLU A 232 -47.34 87.49 20.90
C GLU A 232 -48.41 87.86 19.85
N SER A 233 -48.00 88.05 18.58
CA SER A 233 -48.88 88.40 17.46
C SER A 233 -49.80 87.25 17.00
N LEU A 234 -49.38 85.99 17.17
CA LEU A 234 -50.18 84.79 16.85
C LEU A 234 -51.49 84.68 17.65
N ARG A 235 -51.61 85.43 18.75
CA ARG A 235 -52.80 85.44 19.60
C ARG A 235 -53.84 86.50 19.20
N LYS A 236 -53.56 87.40 18.26
CA LYS A 236 -54.38 88.63 18.14
C LYS A 236 -55.05 88.98 16.83
N TRP A 237 -54.81 88.34 15.68
CA TRP A 237 -55.70 88.37 14.48
C TRP A 237 -54.97 87.84 13.24
N LEU A 238 -55.63 86.96 12.46
CA LEU A 238 -55.54 87.04 11.00
C LEU A 238 -56.26 88.34 10.59
N PRO A 239 -55.78 89.20 9.65
CA PRO A 239 -55.30 88.79 8.32
C PRO A 239 -54.23 89.69 7.63
N PHE A 240 -53.74 89.22 6.47
CA PHE A 240 -52.94 89.88 5.41
C PHE A 240 -51.71 90.73 5.78
N GLY A 241 -50.52 90.24 5.40
CA GLY A 241 -49.44 91.16 4.99
C GLY A 241 -47.98 90.83 5.29
N ILE A 242 -47.56 89.58 5.55
CA ILE A 242 -46.12 89.21 5.49
C ILE A 242 -45.99 87.79 4.92
N GLY A 243 -46.35 87.65 3.64
CA GLY A 243 -46.50 86.36 2.97
C GLY A 243 -45.28 85.88 2.18
N GLN A 244 -44.16 86.61 2.13
CA GLN A 244 -43.05 86.27 1.23
C GLN A 244 -41.91 85.53 1.93
N THR A 245 -41.45 85.99 3.11
CA THR A 245 -40.36 85.33 3.85
C THR A 245 -40.80 84.03 4.53
N ALA A 246 -42.02 84.01 5.10
CA ALA A 246 -42.64 82.78 5.60
C ALA A 246 -42.96 81.80 4.46
N ALA A 247 -43.31 82.31 3.26
CA ALA A 247 -43.47 81.47 2.09
C ALA A 247 -42.13 80.90 1.60
N THR A 248 -41.02 81.65 1.60
CA THR A 248 -39.72 81.10 1.17
C THR A 248 -39.20 80.02 2.11
N VAL A 249 -39.30 80.19 3.44
CA VAL A 249 -38.93 79.15 4.41
C VAL A 249 -39.90 77.97 4.37
N MET A 250 -41.22 78.22 4.25
CA MET A 250 -42.17 77.15 4.00
C MET A 250 -41.90 76.47 2.66
N VAL A 251 -41.44 77.16 1.62
CA VAL A 251 -41.08 76.59 0.31
C VAL A 251 -39.83 75.75 0.43
N SER A 252 -38.78 76.16 1.16
CA SER A 252 -37.59 75.31 1.36
C SER A 252 -37.88 74.08 2.25
N ILE A 253 -38.69 74.23 3.30
CA ILE A 253 -39.16 73.09 4.12
C ILE A 253 -40.14 72.22 3.32
N THR A 254 -40.99 72.82 2.50
CA THR A 254 -41.92 72.13 1.60
C THR A 254 -41.15 71.41 0.51
N ASP A 255 -40.11 72.00 -0.08
CA ASP A 255 -39.22 71.41 -1.07
C ASP A 255 -38.44 70.26 -0.43
N LEU A 256 -37.93 70.42 0.79
CA LEU A 256 -37.30 69.31 1.54
C LEU A 256 -38.30 68.18 1.83
N ILE A 257 -39.54 68.51 2.23
CA ILE A 257 -40.62 67.55 2.49
C ILE A 257 -41.18 66.95 1.18
N MET A 258 -41.13 67.67 0.05
CA MET A 258 -41.53 67.22 -1.29
C MET A 258 -40.43 66.38 -1.96
N GLU A 259 -39.16 66.64 -1.62
CA GLU A 259 -38.01 65.84 -2.03
C GLU A 259 -37.94 64.54 -1.21
N THR A 260 -38.43 64.52 0.03
CA THR A 260 -38.43 63.32 0.90
C THR A 260 -39.12 62.09 0.27
N PRO A 261 -40.30 62.20 -0.38
CA PRO A 261 -40.88 61.11 -1.18
C PRO A 261 -39.99 60.65 -2.33
N ASN A 262 -39.30 61.57 -3.01
CA ASN A 262 -38.39 61.24 -4.11
C ASN A 262 -37.11 60.56 -3.60
N THR A 263 -36.58 60.99 -2.44
CA THR A 263 -35.48 60.33 -1.73
C THR A 263 -35.86 58.94 -1.25
N LEU A 264 -37.04 58.76 -0.66
CA LEU A 264 -37.52 57.46 -0.19
C LEU A 264 -37.74 56.49 -1.35
N ASN A 265 -38.39 56.93 -2.44
CA ASN A 265 -38.56 56.12 -3.64
C ASN A 265 -37.22 55.81 -4.32
N GLY A 266 -36.30 56.77 -4.35
CA GLY A 266 -34.97 56.60 -4.91
C GLY A 266 -34.08 55.66 -4.09
N LEU A 267 -34.16 55.73 -2.76
CA LEU A 267 -33.48 54.80 -1.86
C LEU A 267 -34.05 53.40 -2.03
N ASP A 268 -35.38 53.25 -2.12
CA ASP A 268 -35.99 51.95 -2.37
C ASP A 268 -35.56 51.35 -3.71
N THR A 269 -35.68 52.13 -4.79
CA THR A 269 -35.41 51.66 -6.16
C THR A 269 -33.93 51.41 -6.43
N ASN A 270 -33.05 52.31 -5.98
CA ASN A 270 -31.63 52.26 -6.34
C ASN A 270 -30.78 51.53 -5.30
N ILE A 271 -31.23 51.41 -4.05
CA ILE A 271 -30.45 50.80 -2.95
C ILE A 271 -31.14 49.58 -2.38
N THR A 272 -32.35 49.72 -1.84
CA THR A 272 -33.03 48.63 -1.12
C THR A 272 -33.34 47.45 -2.04
N GLN A 273 -33.90 47.70 -3.23
CA GLN A 273 -34.24 46.65 -4.19
C GLN A 273 -33.00 45.88 -4.69
N PRO A 274 -31.92 46.53 -5.19
CA PRO A 274 -30.69 45.83 -5.56
C PRO A 274 -30.03 45.07 -4.41
N LEU A 275 -29.97 45.68 -3.21
CA LEU A 275 -29.38 45.06 -2.04
C LEU A 275 -30.18 43.84 -1.58
N ASN A 276 -31.50 43.87 -1.71
CA ASN A 276 -32.38 42.74 -1.42
C ASN A 276 -32.10 41.56 -2.35
N VAL A 277 -31.68 41.75 -3.60
CA VAL A 277 -31.30 40.63 -4.47
C VAL A 277 -30.15 39.80 -3.87
N TRP A 278 -29.27 40.43 -3.09
CA TRP A 278 -28.10 39.78 -2.48
C TRP A 278 -28.31 39.38 -1.02
N LEU A 279 -28.96 40.24 -0.25
CA LEU A 279 -29.09 40.12 1.20
C LEU A 279 -30.44 39.58 1.65
N ASN A 280 -31.40 39.37 0.73
CA ASN A 280 -32.65 38.73 1.08
C ASN A 280 -32.33 37.37 1.71
N ARG A 281 -32.95 37.13 2.86
CA ARG A 281 -32.72 35.93 3.65
C ARG A 281 -33.84 34.94 3.42
N ASP A 282 -33.46 33.70 3.24
CA ASP A 282 -34.41 32.60 3.13
C ASP A 282 -34.86 32.11 4.52
N GLN A 283 -35.67 31.04 4.53
CA GLN A 283 -36.18 30.41 5.75
C GLN A 283 -35.05 29.83 6.65
N ASN A 284 -33.86 29.61 6.10
CA ASN A 284 -32.69 29.10 6.81
C ASN A 284 -31.76 30.21 7.30
N ASN A 285 -32.17 31.48 7.18
CA ASN A 285 -31.37 32.65 7.54
C ASN A 285 -30.06 32.77 6.70
N GLU A 286 -30.00 32.14 5.53
CA GLU A 286 -28.93 32.28 4.55
C GLU A 286 -29.27 33.43 3.57
N THR A 287 -28.28 34.21 3.17
CA THR A 287 -28.49 35.26 2.17
C THR A 287 -28.55 34.67 0.76
N ALA A 288 -29.30 35.30 -0.14
CA ALA A 288 -29.36 34.93 -1.55
C ALA A 288 -27.96 34.82 -2.18
N LEU A 289 -27.06 35.78 -1.90
CA LEU A 289 -25.65 35.72 -2.31
C LEU A 289 -24.92 34.47 -1.78
N HIS A 290 -25.20 34.09 -0.53
CA HIS A 290 -24.60 32.88 0.03
C HIS A 290 -25.05 31.64 -0.73
N GLN A 291 -26.33 31.55 -1.08
CA GLN A 291 -26.91 30.40 -1.76
C GLN A 291 -26.52 30.31 -3.24
N THR A 292 -26.47 31.44 -3.95
CA THR A 292 -26.24 31.45 -5.39
C THR A 292 -24.76 31.40 -5.75
N LEU A 293 -23.88 32.01 -4.96
CA LEU A 293 -22.45 32.11 -5.28
C LEU A 293 -21.58 31.29 -4.32
N ILE A 294 -21.71 31.54 -3.03
CA ILE A 294 -20.75 31.02 -2.05
C ILE A 294 -20.93 29.51 -1.84
N LYS A 295 -22.17 29.03 -1.74
CA LYS A 295 -22.49 27.64 -1.44
C LYS A 295 -22.06 26.67 -2.56
N PRO A 296 -22.34 26.93 -3.86
CA PRO A 296 -21.83 26.07 -4.93
C PRO A 296 -20.30 26.02 -4.98
N LEU A 297 -19.61 27.15 -4.75
CA LEU A 297 -18.15 27.17 -4.72
C LEU A 297 -17.60 26.41 -3.51
N ARG A 298 -18.09 26.72 -2.30
CA ARG A 298 -17.54 26.20 -1.03
C ARG A 298 -17.95 24.76 -0.75
N ASP A 299 -19.21 24.43 -0.98
CA ASP A 299 -19.79 23.16 -0.51
C ASP A 299 -19.83 22.10 -1.61
N ASP A 300 -19.70 22.50 -2.89
CA ASP A 300 -19.70 21.55 -4.02
C ASP A 300 -18.38 21.53 -4.80
N LEU A 301 -17.90 22.67 -5.31
CA LEU A 301 -16.68 22.71 -6.13
C LEU A 301 -15.42 22.42 -5.32
N MET A 302 -15.16 23.16 -4.24
CA MET A 302 -13.92 23.01 -3.46
C MET A 302 -13.70 21.58 -2.97
N PRO A 303 -14.69 20.89 -2.34
CA PRO A 303 -14.49 19.53 -1.85
C PRO A 303 -14.21 18.53 -2.99
N LYS A 304 -14.88 18.68 -4.13
CA LYS A 304 -14.65 17.83 -5.32
C LYS A 304 -13.27 18.08 -5.92
N ALA A 305 -12.81 19.33 -5.96
CA ALA A 305 -11.47 19.68 -6.43
C ALA A 305 -10.39 19.12 -5.49
N ASP A 306 -10.57 19.26 -4.17
CA ASP A 306 -9.67 18.69 -3.17
C ASP A 306 -9.61 17.16 -3.28
N THR A 307 -10.77 16.52 -3.49
CA THR A 307 -10.86 15.07 -3.72
C THR A 307 -10.09 14.66 -4.98
N ALA A 308 -10.25 15.40 -6.08
CA ALA A 308 -9.53 15.11 -7.33
C ALA A 308 -8.00 15.25 -7.17
N VAL A 309 -7.53 16.26 -6.45
CA VAL A 309 -6.11 16.44 -6.13
C VAL A 309 -5.61 15.31 -5.23
N ALA A 310 -6.36 14.96 -4.18
CA ALA A 310 -6.02 13.85 -3.29
C ALA A 310 -5.91 12.52 -4.06
N LYS A 311 -6.84 12.25 -4.99
CA LYS A 311 -6.81 11.05 -5.83
C LYS A 311 -5.66 11.03 -6.82
N ALA A 312 -5.29 12.17 -7.40
CA ALA A 312 -4.10 12.26 -8.24
C ALA A 312 -2.83 11.89 -7.45
N HIS A 313 -2.72 12.34 -6.20
CA HIS A 313 -1.64 11.92 -5.30
C HIS A 313 -1.72 10.43 -4.97
N GLN A 314 -2.91 9.90 -4.67
CA GLN A 314 -3.13 8.49 -4.38
C GLN A 314 -2.72 7.60 -5.57
N ILE A 315 -3.09 7.95 -6.80
CA ILE A 315 -2.69 7.22 -8.01
C ILE A 315 -1.17 7.16 -8.15
N ASN A 316 -0.48 8.27 -7.87
CA ASN A 316 0.99 8.29 -7.92
C ASN A 316 1.62 7.40 -6.84
N GLU A 317 1.07 7.40 -5.62
CA GLU A 317 1.56 6.52 -4.56
C GLU A 317 1.23 5.04 -4.82
N THR A 318 0.03 4.73 -5.34
CA THR A 318 -0.33 3.38 -5.79
C THR A 318 0.57 2.91 -6.92
N TYR A 319 0.87 3.77 -7.90
CA TYR A 319 1.83 3.44 -8.97
C TYR A 319 3.20 3.06 -8.41
N LYS A 320 3.72 3.82 -7.44
CA LYS A 320 5.02 3.51 -6.83
C LYS A 320 4.98 2.20 -6.03
N THR A 321 4.03 2.09 -5.12
CA THR A 321 4.01 1.04 -4.08
C THR A 321 3.42 -0.27 -4.57
N ALA A 322 2.42 -0.24 -5.45
CA ALA A 322 1.75 -1.43 -5.96
C ALA A 322 2.39 -1.96 -7.25
N LEU A 323 2.98 -1.08 -8.09
CA LEU A 323 3.53 -1.49 -9.39
C LEU A 323 5.04 -1.35 -9.46
N LYS A 324 5.57 -0.13 -9.30
CA LYS A 324 7.00 0.14 -9.57
C LYS A 324 7.92 -0.65 -8.64
N GLU A 325 7.78 -0.50 -7.33
CA GLU A 325 8.69 -1.12 -6.35
C GLU A 325 8.64 -2.66 -6.37
N PRO A 326 7.46 -3.31 -6.41
CA PRO A 326 7.41 -4.77 -6.49
C PRO A 326 8.03 -5.32 -7.77
N VAL A 327 7.76 -4.67 -8.92
CA VAL A 327 8.31 -5.09 -10.21
C VAL A 327 9.82 -4.88 -10.26
N GLU A 328 10.33 -3.72 -9.82
CA GLU A 328 11.77 -3.48 -9.75
C GLU A 328 12.47 -4.49 -8.83
N THR A 329 11.86 -4.82 -7.70
CA THR A 329 12.39 -5.82 -6.75
C THR A 329 12.41 -7.21 -7.37
N ALA A 330 11.33 -7.64 -8.01
CA ALA A 330 11.23 -8.96 -8.64
C ALA A 330 12.19 -9.09 -9.84
N VAL A 331 12.32 -8.05 -10.66
CA VAL A 331 13.28 -8.04 -11.77
C VAL A 331 14.73 -8.05 -11.25
N ALA A 332 15.02 -7.30 -10.19
CA ALA A 332 16.34 -7.27 -9.58
C ALA A 332 16.73 -8.64 -8.99
N SER A 333 15.83 -9.30 -8.27
CA SER A 333 16.08 -10.65 -7.73
C SER A 333 16.26 -11.67 -8.85
N GLN A 334 15.44 -11.65 -9.91
CA GLN A 334 15.66 -12.50 -11.08
C GLN A 334 17.04 -12.29 -11.71
N ARG A 335 17.50 -11.03 -11.84
CA ARG A 335 18.82 -10.73 -12.38
C ARG A 335 19.94 -11.27 -11.50
N ILE A 336 19.82 -11.13 -10.18
CA ILE A 336 20.80 -11.67 -9.22
C ILE A 336 20.88 -13.19 -9.37
N ILE A 337 19.73 -13.89 -9.39
CA ILE A 337 19.69 -15.35 -9.50
C ILE A 337 20.26 -15.82 -10.86
N ARG A 338 19.96 -15.11 -11.96
CA ARG A 338 20.57 -15.42 -13.27
C ARG A 338 22.08 -15.30 -13.26
N ASN A 339 22.62 -14.28 -12.60
CA ASN A 339 24.07 -14.13 -12.44
C ASN A 339 24.66 -15.27 -11.59
N LEU A 340 24.01 -15.62 -10.48
CA LEU A 340 24.42 -16.76 -9.63
C LEU A 340 24.41 -18.08 -10.42
N ILE A 341 23.39 -18.32 -11.25
CA ILE A 341 23.32 -19.51 -12.11
C ILE A 341 24.51 -19.52 -13.11
N ALA A 342 24.80 -18.39 -13.75
CA ALA A 342 25.91 -18.29 -14.69
C ALA A 342 27.27 -18.54 -14.02
N GLU A 343 27.49 -17.95 -12.84
CA GLU A 343 28.70 -18.14 -12.05
C GLU A 343 28.83 -19.58 -11.55
N TYR A 344 27.74 -20.17 -11.05
CA TYR A 344 27.71 -21.56 -10.59
C TYR A 344 28.06 -22.55 -11.71
N ARG A 345 27.52 -22.32 -12.91
CA ARG A 345 27.85 -23.09 -14.11
C ARG A 345 29.31 -22.97 -14.50
N GLN A 346 29.86 -21.77 -14.45
CA GLN A 346 31.27 -21.53 -14.76
C GLN A 346 32.20 -22.19 -13.72
N GLN A 347 31.84 -22.15 -12.45
CA GLN A 347 32.62 -22.73 -11.35
C GLN A 347 32.64 -24.26 -11.39
N HIS A 348 31.51 -24.89 -11.75
CA HIS A 348 31.34 -26.34 -11.72
C HIS A 348 31.39 -27.03 -13.09
N GLY A 349 31.55 -26.27 -14.19
CA GLY A 349 31.70 -26.81 -15.54
C GLY A 349 30.45 -27.47 -16.12
N VAL A 350 29.26 -26.97 -15.74
CA VAL A 350 27.93 -27.50 -16.14
C VAL A 350 27.09 -26.55 -16.98
#